data_AF-R9I912-F1
#
_entry.id   AF-R9I912-F1
#
_cell.length_a   1.000
_cell.length_b   1.000
_cell.length_c   1.000
_cell.angle_alpha   90.00
_cell.angle_beta   90.00
_cell.angle_gamma   90.00
#
_symmetry.space_group_name_H-M   'P 1'
#
loop_
_entity.id
_entity.type
_entity.pdbx_description
1 polymer ?
#
loop_
_entity_poly.entity_id
_entity_poly.type
_entity_poly.pdbx_seq_one_letter_code
_entity_poly.pdbx_strand_id
1 'polypeptide(L)'
;MIQITDKAKCCGCNACGDVCAHKAITFQTDIEGFWYPKVDKDRCTNCGLCEKICPIISKATAKRFNVAKVFAAYNKDEEVRLDSTSGGIHSAFANVMYERNAYVCGAIYNKDYTVSHFTSPDRSLLPKIRSSKYLQSSMEGQFKQIRELLRKEKSVFYCGTPCQVHALYNFLGKDNPNLITCDFICRGVNSPKVFLSYMDMLEQQYGAKATEIKFKNKKWGWHNFSLRVDFANGKQYCKDRWHDLYFIGYLQSGNFARPSCYECQFKGFPQKADITLADFWGIENVDPSMDQDKGTSLVMVNSQRGLELFEAIKKNVVWKEFSMADAQNGNPAIDSSLKAASDNRKAFFEAVDQCSFDKVAKQFFPLPTMANRLHLNIKNLLRKVKRIYERIRYIGFSISAWRKVIYYNFFCRKVHSFYKLSILLRKQVIIQLDKDSKLNLRGKLFIGTVQVKGSKKETRIWLEKGGLMTVYGDFTMYSGAYVRVAEGGHLILHGGFINENVQITCGATIEIGKDCAIGRDVVIRSYDGHVILKEGYSISEPIKIGNHVWIGQGASILKGVTIGEGAVIAAGAVVTKDVAPHTVVGGVPAKLINEEIYWK
;
A
#
# COMPACT_ATOMS: atom_id res chain seq x y z
N MET A 1 43.23 -9.10 11.95
CA MET A 1 42.63 -8.96 10.60
C MET A 1 41.35 -9.78 10.53
N ILE A 2 40.31 -9.35 9.81
CA ILE A 2 39.05 -10.09 9.76
C ILE A 2 39.24 -11.44 9.05
N GLN A 3 38.82 -12.52 9.68
CA GLN A 3 38.84 -13.85 9.09
C GLN A 3 37.52 -14.55 9.41
N ILE A 4 36.82 -15.02 8.37
CA ILE A 4 35.56 -15.74 8.53
C ILE A 4 35.83 -17.23 8.41
N THR A 5 35.93 -17.89 9.56
CA THR A 5 36.01 -19.36 9.66
C THR A 5 34.62 -19.99 9.84
N ASP A 6 33.70 -19.26 10.45
CA ASP A 6 32.30 -19.63 10.63
C ASP A 6 31.39 -18.62 9.91
N LYS A 7 30.61 -19.11 8.94
CA LYS A 7 29.67 -18.31 8.14
C LYS A 7 28.57 -17.68 9.00
N ALA A 8 28.21 -18.29 10.14
CA ALA A 8 27.24 -17.72 11.07
C ALA A 8 27.75 -16.42 11.73
N LYS A 9 29.07 -16.18 11.72
CA LYS A 9 29.70 -14.95 12.24
C LYS A 9 29.89 -13.85 11.19
N CYS A 10 29.21 -13.93 10.04
CA CYS A 10 29.22 -12.88 9.03
C CYS A 10 27.80 -12.56 8.53
N CYS A 11 27.34 -11.33 8.82
CA CYS A 11 26.06 -10.82 8.31
C CYS A 11 26.11 -10.29 6.88
N GLY A 12 27.30 -10.23 6.27
CA GLY A 12 27.48 -9.86 4.86
C GLY A 12 27.21 -8.38 4.54
N CYS A 13 27.47 -7.46 5.48
CA CYS A 13 27.18 -6.04 5.37
C CYS A 13 28.17 -5.21 4.53
N ASN A 14 29.33 -5.76 4.12
CA ASN A 14 30.42 -5.08 3.38
C ASN A 14 31.25 -4.03 4.15
N ALA A 15 30.95 -3.74 5.43
CA ALA A 15 31.65 -2.67 6.15
C ALA A 15 33.19 -2.84 6.21
N CYS A 16 33.68 -4.08 6.25
CA CYS A 16 35.12 -4.38 6.26
C CYS A 16 35.81 -4.08 4.92
N GLY A 17 35.13 -4.27 3.79
CA GLY A 17 35.62 -3.83 2.49
C GLY A 17 35.68 -2.31 2.40
N ASP A 18 34.62 -1.65 2.87
CA ASP A 18 34.53 -0.19 2.83
C ASP A 18 35.55 0.51 3.74
N VAL A 19 35.97 -0.10 4.85
CA VAL A 19 36.96 0.54 5.75
C VAL A 19 38.40 0.36 5.23
N CYS A 20 38.63 -0.62 4.36
CA CYS A 20 39.97 -1.02 3.96
C CYS A 20 40.60 -0.02 2.96
N ALA A 21 41.46 0.87 3.44
CA ALA A 21 42.19 1.83 2.60
C ALA A 21 43.15 1.17 1.60
N HIS A 22 43.74 0.02 1.97
CA HIS A 22 44.70 -0.72 1.15
C HIS A 22 44.05 -1.63 0.10
N LYS A 23 42.71 -1.65 0.00
CA LYS A 23 41.96 -2.55 -0.89
C LYS A 23 42.41 -4.03 -0.74
N ALA A 24 42.75 -4.42 0.48
CA ALA A 24 43.20 -5.77 0.84
C ALA A 24 42.04 -6.73 1.09
N ILE A 25 40.79 -6.28 1.03
CA ILE A 25 39.60 -7.11 1.26
C ILE A 25 38.76 -7.13 -0.01
N THR A 26 38.55 -8.32 -0.56
CA THR A 26 37.61 -8.59 -1.65
C THR A 26 36.46 -9.46 -1.14
N PHE A 27 35.40 -9.64 -1.91
CA PHE A 27 34.27 -10.48 -1.54
C PHE A 27 34.12 -11.65 -2.51
N GLN A 28 34.06 -12.86 -1.98
CA GLN A 28 33.82 -14.07 -2.77
C GLN A 28 32.44 -14.63 -2.43
N THR A 29 31.65 -14.89 -3.47
CA THR A 29 30.35 -15.55 -3.37
C THR A 29 30.56 -17.05 -3.18
N ASP A 30 29.92 -17.61 -2.16
CA ASP A 30 29.99 -19.04 -1.89
C ASP A 30 28.96 -19.83 -2.71
N ILE A 31 28.95 -21.15 -2.51
CA ILE A 31 28.01 -22.07 -3.17
C ILE A 31 26.54 -21.81 -2.80
N GLU A 32 26.25 -21.06 -1.75
CA GLU A 32 24.90 -20.71 -1.34
C GLU A 32 24.46 -19.35 -1.91
N GLY A 33 25.31 -18.69 -2.69
CA GLY A 33 25.05 -17.37 -3.26
C GLY A 33 25.29 -16.21 -2.30
N PHE A 34 25.93 -16.45 -1.15
CA PHE A 34 26.25 -15.43 -0.17
C PHE A 34 27.71 -15.01 -0.30
N TRP A 35 27.98 -13.71 -0.26
CA TRP A 35 29.35 -13.23 -0.26
C TRP A 35 30.00 -13.23 1.13
N TYR A 36 31.32 -13.39 1.18
CA TYR A 36 32.13 -13.29 2.39
C TYR A 36 33.44 -12.57 2.09
N PRO A 37 33.98 -11.79 3.06
CA PRO A 37 35.24 -11.10 2.87
C PRO A 37 36.41 -12.10 2.78
N LYS A 38 37.30 -11.87 1.83
CA LYS A 38 38.58 -12.56 1.69
C LYS A 38 39.70 -11.52 1.76
N VAL A 39 40.61 -11.73 2.71
CA VAL A 39 41.76 -10.84 2.94
C VAL A 39 42.94 -11.32 2.10
N ASP A 40 43.47 -10.41 1.28
CA ASP A 40 44.78 -10.51 0.65
C ASP A 40 45.85 -10.16 1.69
N LYS A 41 46.66 -11.16 2.06
CA LYS A 41 47.68 -11.02 3.11
C LYS A 41 48.83 -10.10 2.70
N ASP A 42 49.13 -10.02 1.40
CA ASP A 42 50.26 -9.22 0.90
C ASP A 42 49.93 -7.73 0.90
N ARG A 43 48.64 -7.40 0.75
CA ARG A 43 48.14 -6.01 0.82
C ARG A 43 47.70 -5.59 2.22
N CYS A 44 47.47 -6.53 3.14
CA CYS A 44 46.92 -6.24 4.45
C CYS A 44 48.01 -5.78 5.43
N THR A 45 47.87 -4.56 5.94
CA THR A 45 48.79 -4.01 6.96
C THR A 45 48.47 -4.44 8.40
N ASN A 46 47.52 -5.37 8.58
CA ASN A 46 47.04 -5.83 9.88
C ASN A 46 46.61 -4.72 10.87
N CYS A 47 46.09 -3.59 10.37
CA CYS A 47 45.65 -2.45 11.20
C CYS A 47 44.43 -2.68 12.11
N GLY A 48 43.78 -3.84 12.07
CA GLY A 48 42.62 -4.20 12.91
C GLY A 48 41.29 -3.48 12.60
N LEU A 49 41.28 -2.50 11.69
CA LEU A 49 40.08 -1.67 11.41
C LEU A 49 38.87 -2.48 10.98
N CYS A 50 39.05 -3.53 10.17
CA CYS A 50 37.97 -4.40 9.70
C CYS A 50 37.24 -5.16 10.82
N GLU A 51 37.93 -5.48 11.92
CA GLU A 51 37.33 -6.14 13.09
C GLU A 51 36.63 -5.11 13.97
N LYS A 52 37.27 -3.95 14.17
CA LYS A 52 36.72 -2.82 14.94
C LYS A 52 35.37 -2.35 14.42
N ILE A 53 35.18 -2.32 13.09
CA ILE A 53 33.91 -1.89 12.49
C ILE A 53 32.90 -3.03 12.33
N CYS A 54 33.31 -4.29 12.49
CA CYS A 54 32.45 -5.44 12.23
C CYS A 54 31.30 -5.47 13.24
N PRO A 55 30.02 -5.48 12.83
CA PRO A 55 28.89 -5.43 13.75
C PRO A 55 28.66 -6.73 14.54
N ILE A 56 29.33 -7.83 14.15
CA ILE A 56 29.32 -9.11 14.89
C ILE A 56 30.36 -9.10 16.02
N ILE A 57 31.50 -8.43 15.81
CA ILE A 57 32.61 -8.39 16.76
C ILE A 57 32.45 -7.21 17.72
N SER A 58 32.03 -6.06 17.18
CA SER A 58 31.99 -4.77 17.88
C SER A 58 30.56 -4.26 18.00
N LYS A 59 30.20 -3.76 19.19
CA LYS A 59 28.88 -3.21 19.47
C LYS A 59 28.81 -1.71 19.15
N ALA A 60 27.85 -1.32 18.33
CA ALA A 60 27.59 0.07 18.01
C ALA A 60 27.08 0.86 19.22
N THR A 61 27.65 2.05 19.43
CA THR A 61 27.17 3.04 20.39
C THR A 61 26.25 4.04 19.69
N ALA A 62 24.99 4.10 20.12
CA ALA A 62 24.01 5.10 19.69
C ALA A 62 23.04 5.36 20.85
N LYS A 63 22.65 6.62 21.07
CA LYS A 63 21.73 6.99 22.16
C LYS A 63 20.29 6.67 21.74
N ARG A 64 19.66 5.70 22.41
CA ARG A 64 18.31 5.23 22.12
C ARG A 64 17.48 5.15 23.39
N PHE A 65 16.17 5.19 23.23
CA PHE A 65 15.24 4.95 24.31
C PHE A 65 15.37 3.51 24.81
N ASN A 66 15.18 3.31 26.12
CA ASN A 66 15.15 1.98 26.73
C ASN A 66 13.90 1.18 26.35
N VAL A 67 12.83 1.89 25.97
CA VAL A 67 11.58 1.34 25.45
C VAL A 67 11.15 2.22 24.27
N ALA A 68 10.81 1.61 23.12
CA ALA A 68 10.36 2.37 21.97
C ALA A 68 8.94 2.91 22.20
N LYS A 69 8.65 4.07 21.60
CA LYS A 69 7.25 4.51 21.42
C LYS A 69 6.67 3.77 20.23
N VAL A 70 5.48 3.19 20.39
CA VAL A 70 4.90 2.29 19.39
C VAL A 70 3.65 2.91 18.79
N PHE A 71 3.59 2.90 17.46
CA PHE A 71 2.43 3.38 16.72
C PHE A 71 2.01 2.37 15.66
N ALA A 72 0.70 2.27 15.41
CA ALA A 72 0.19 1.77 14.15
C ALA A 72 -0.02 2.96 13.22
N ALA A 73 0.43 2.87 11.98
CA ALA A 73 0.21 3.94 11.01
C ALA A 73 0.05 3.43 9.57
N TYR A 74 -0.75 4.16 8.79
CA TYR A 74 -0.83 3.98 7.34
C TYR A 74 -1.00 5.31 6.60
N ASN A 75 -0.50 5.37 5.38
CA ASN A 75 -0.53 6.55 4.53
C ASN A 75 -1.97 6.88 4.07
N LYS A 76 -2.33 8.16 4.11
CA LYS A 76 -3.62 8.65 3.60
C LYS A 76 -3.69 8.57 2.07
N ASP A 77 -2.54 8.66 1.40
CA ASP A 77 -2.43 8.38 -0.04
C ASP A 77 -2.56 6.87 -0.28
N GLU A 78 -3.69 6.48 -0.87
CA GLU A 78 -3.99 5.07 -1.15
C GLU A 78 -3.05 4.46 -2.20
N GLU A 79 -2.56 5.22 -3.17
CA GLU A 79 -1.64 4.70 -4.18
C GLU A 79 -0.30 4.35 -3.53
N VAL A 80 0.23 5.26 -2.71
CA VAL A 80 1.44 5.02 -1.93
C VAL A 80 1.26 3.84 -0.98
N ARG A 81 0.11 3.76 -0.29
CA ARG A 81 -0.21 2.66 0.61
C ARG A 81 -0.24 1.34 -0.16
N LEU A 82 -0.97 1.26 -1.27
CA LEU A 82 -1.17 0.01 -2.03
C LEU A 82 0.11 -0.48 -2.73
N ASP A 83 0.96 0.43 -3.20
CA ASP A 83 2.24 0.07 -3.82
C ASP A 83 3.37 -0.19 -2.79
N SER A 84 3.11 0.05 -1.50
CA SER A 84 4.00 -0.29 -0.40
C SER A 84 3.69 -1.67 0.18
N THR A 85 4.68 -2.32 0.79
CA THR A 85 4.53 -3.63 1.46
C THR A 85 3.47 -3.63 2.57
N SER A 86 3.32 -2.51 3.28
CA SER A 86 2.49 -2.38 4.47
C SER A 86 1.73 -1.04 4.45
N GLY A 87 1.70 -0.27 5.54
CA GLY A 87 1.06 1.05 5.62
C GLY A 87 1.70 2.16 4.78
N GLY A 88 2.86 1.96 4.15
CA GLY A 88 3.52 2.98 3.31
C GLY A 88 4.25 4.08 4.08
N ILE A 89 4.66 3.77 5.32
CA ILE A 89 5.26 4.73 6.25
C ILE A 89 6.69 5.11 5.87
N HIS A 90 7.51 4.19 5.36
CA HIS A 90 8.83 4.54 4.83
C HIS A 90 8.75 5.63 3.74
N SER A 91 7.75 5.52 2.85
CA SER A 91 7.53 6.54 1.81
C SER A 91 7.15 7.89 2.41
N ALA A 92 6.36 7.91 3.49
CA ALA A 92 6.02 9.14 4.21
C ALA A 92 7.26 9.80 4.82
N PHE A 93 8.12 9.02 5.49
CA PHE A 93 9.39 9.51 6.03
C PHE A 93 10.33 10.03 4.93
N ALA A 94 10.53 9.25 3.87
CA ALA A 94 11.39 9.63 2.78
C ALA A 94 10.95 10.95 2.11
N ASN A 95 9.64 11.17 1.93
CA ASN A 95 9.14 12.44 1.40
C ASN A 95 9.49 13.63 2.29
N VAL A 96 9.28 13.54 3.61
CA VAL A 96 9.70 14.60 4.55
C VAL A 96 11.21 14.82 4.51
N MET A 97 12.00 13.76 4.36
CA MET A 97 13.45 13.87 4.25
C MET A 97 13.90 14.54 2.95
N TYR A 98 13.24 14.24 1.82
CA TYR A 98 13.48 14.95 0.56
C TYR A 98 13.08 16.43 0.65
N GLU A 99 11.96 16.76 1.31
CA GLU A 99 11.55 18.15 1.57
C GLU A 99 12.60 18.91 2.40
N ARG A 100 13.37 18.18 3.23
CA ARG A 100 14.51 18.71 3.99
C ARG A 100 15.84 18.64 3.22
N ASN A 101 15.80 18.47 1.90
CA ASN A 101 16.97 18.34 1.02
C ASN A 101 17.94 17.22 1.43
N ALA A 102 17.45 16.17 2.07
CA ALA A 102 18.26 15.03 2.47
C ALA A 102 18.47 14.04 1.32
N TYR A 103 19.56 13.30 1.42
CA TYR A 103 19.79 12.10 0.61
C TYR A 103 19.06 10.93 1.24
N VAL A 104 18.31 10.16 0.46
CA VAL A 104 17.65 8.94 0.94
C VAL A 104 18.39 7.73 0.41
N CYS A 105 18.67 6.78 1.31
CA CYS A 105 19.31 5.52 1.01
C CYS A 105 18.33 4.36 1.18
N GLY A 106 18.27 3.48 0.18
CA GLY A 106 17.43 2.29 0.20
C GLY A 106 17.83 1.28 -0.86
N ALA A 107 17.17 0.12 -0.84
CA ALA A 107 17.50 -1.01 -1.70
C ALA A 107 16.70 -1.00 -3.02
N ILE A 108 17.35 -1.33 -4.14
CA ILE A 108 16.74 -1.47 -5.47
C ILE A 108 17.08 -2.81 -6.10
N TYR A 109 16.23 -3.25 -7.02
CA TYR A 109 16.59 -4.33 -7.94
C TYR A 109 17.54 -3.81 -9.01
N ASN A 110 18.59 -4.57 -9.26
CA ASN A 110 19.49 -4.42 -10.40
C ASN A 110 18.86 -5.09 -11.63
N LYS A 111 19.45 -4.85 -12.81
CA LYS A 111 18.98 -5.44 -14.08
C LYS A 111 19.04 -6.98 -14.10
N ASP A 112 19.93 -7.57 -13.30
CA ASP A 112 20.13 -9.01 -13.14
C ASP A 112 19.31 -9.60 -11.97
N TYR A 113 18.32 -8.87 -11.45
CA TYR A 113 17.47 -9.24 -10.31
C TYR A 113 18.17 -9.34 -8.96
N THR A 114 19.49 -9.10 -8.88
CA THR A 114 20.18 -8.89 -7.60
C THR A 114 19.73 -7.57 -6.97
N VAL A 115 20.10 -7.33 -5.71
CA VAL A 115 19.71 -6.13 -4.98
C VAL A 115 20.94 -5.33 -4.60
N SER A 116 20.87 -4.01 -4.72
CA SER A 116 21.90 -3.07 -4.25
C SER A 116 21.27 -1.97 -3.42
N HIS A 117 22.00 -1.43 -2.46
CA HIS A 117 21.67 -0.14 -1.87
C HIS A 117 22.28 0.97 -2.71
N PHE A 118 21.56 2.09 -2.79
CA PHE A 118 22.09 3.33 -3.33
C PHE A 118 21.61 4.50 -2.47
N THR A 119 22.25 5.65 -2.63
CA THR A 119 21.93 6.88 -1.90
C THR A 119 21.77 8.03 -2.90
N SER A 120 20.64 8.73 -2.86
CA SER A 120 20.33 9.82 -3.82
C SER A 120 19.45 10.91 -3.21
N PRO A 121 19.57 12.17 -3.66
CA PRO A 121 18.64 13.24 -3.32
C PRO A 121 17.44 13.29 -4.27
N ASP A 122 17.42 12.47 -5.33
CA ASP A 122 16.36 12.47 -6.34
C ASP A 122 15.10 11.74 -5.85
N ARG A 123 14.08 12.55 -5.52
CA ARG A 123 12.75 12.10 -5.09
C ARG A 123 12.07 11.16 -6.09
N SER A 124 12.34 11.28 -7.39
CA SER A 124 11.73 10.45 -8.44
C SER A 124 12.06 8.96 -8.30
N LEU A 125 13.10 8.63 -7.52
CA LEU A 125 13.55 7.26 -7.28
C LEU A 125 12.79 6.57 -6.14
N LEU A 126 11.95 7.30 -5.39
CA LEU A 126 11.18 6.75 -4.28
C LEU A 126 10.34 5.49 -4.65
N PRO A 127 9.68 5.41 -5.82
CA PRO A 127 8.98 4.19 -6.23
C PRO A 127 9.90 2.97 -6.39
N LYS A 128 11.18 3.15 -6.74
CA LYS A 128 12.14 2.04 -6.93
C LYS A 128 12.60 1.43 -5.61
N ILE A 129 12.76 2.25 -4.57
CA ILE A 129 13.08 1.78 -3.20
C ILE A 129 11.87 1.30 -2.42
N ARG A 130 10.66 1.57 -2.90
CA ARG A 130 9.42 1.11 -2.26
C ARG A 130 9.33 -0.42 -2.30
N SER A 131 8.64 -0.96 -1.31
CA SER A 131 8.41 -2.40 -1.10
C SER A 131 9.66 -3.20 -0.73
N SER A 132 9.46 -4.27 0.04
CA SER A 132 10.52 -5.15 0.52
C SER A 132 11.18 -5.94 -0.62
N LYS A 133 12.48 -6.19 -0.48
CA LYS A 133 13.23 -7.12 -1.32
C LYS A 133 13.82 -8.21 -0.40
N TYR A 134 13.44 -9.46 -0.63
CA TYR A 134 13.68 -10.56 0.31
C TYR A 134 14.96 -11.33 0.05
N LEU A 135 16.06 -10.67 -0.32
CA LEU A 135 17.37 -11.28 -0.56
C LEU A 135 18.51 -10.35 -0.13
N GLN A 136 19.74 -10.87 -0.05
CA GLN A 136 20.91 -10.07 0.28
C GLN A 136 21.10 -8.91 -0.72
N SER A 137 21.27 -7.71 -0.17
CA SER A 137 21.64 -6.52 -0.92
C SER A 137 23.13 -6.24 -0.86
N SER A 138 23.70 -5.79 -1.97
CA SER A 138 25.04 -5.22 -2.03
C SER A 138 25.07 -3.88 -1.30
N MET A 139 26.11 -3.71 -0.47
CA MET A 139 26.41 -2.49 0.28
C MET A 139 27.78 -1.91 -0.15
N GLU A 140 28.26 -2.30 -1.33
CA GLU A 140 29.56 -1.87 -1.84
C GLU A 140 29.63 -0.34 -1.97
N GLY A 141 30.59 0.27 -1.27
CA GLY A 141 30.83 1.71 -1.30
C GLY A 141 29.80 2.57 -0.55
N GLN A 142 28.68 2.00 -0.10
CA GLN A 142 27.58 2.78 0.48
C GLN A 142 27.96 3.42 1.82
N PHE A 143 28.72 2.75 2.68
CA PHE A 143 29.12 3.36 3.95
C PHE A 143 30.13 4.49 3.73
N LYS A 144 31.04 4.37 2.74
CA LYS A 144 31.94 5.45 2.34
C LYS A 144 31.15 6.67 1.86
N GLN A 145 30.20 6.46 0.94
CA GLN A 145 29.38 7.51 0.37
C GLN A 145 28.59 8.27 1.46
N ILE A 146 27.95 7.55 2.39
CA ILE A 146 27.22 8.16 3.51
C ILE A 146 28.17 8.98 4.39
N ARG A 147 29.35 8.46 4.74
CA ARG A 147 30.34 9.18 5.54
C ARG A 147 30.80 10.46 4.84
N GLU A 148 31.01 10.43 3.53
CA GLU A 148 31.39 11.60 2.74
C GLU A 148 30.29 12.66 2.70
N LEU A 149 29.03 12.26 2.53
CA LEU A 149 27.88 13.18 2.59
C LEU A 149 27.77 13.85 3.96
N LEU A 150 27.89 13.07 5.03
CA LEU A 150 27.83 13.59 6.40
C LEU A 150 29.00 14.53 6.73
N ARG A 151 30.21 14.27 6.18
CA ARG A 151 31.36 15.19 6.29
C ARG A 151 31.14 16.51 5.56
N LYS A 152 30.31 16.51 4.51
CA LYS A 152 29.85 17.70 3.79
C LYS A 152 28.57 18.30 4.38
N GLU A 153 28.25 17.93 5.62
CA GLU A 153 27.07 18.39 6.38
C GLU A 153 25.73 18.15 5.66
N LYS A 154 25.66 17.17 4.75
CA LYS A 154 24.42 16.77 4.09
C LYS A 154 23.62 15.84 4.99
N SER A 155 22.31 16.07 5.06
CA SER A 155 21.40 15.16 5.76
C SER A 155 21.19 13.86 4.98
N VAL A 156 21.13 12.74 5.70
CA VAL A 156 20.94 11.40 5.13
C VAL A 156 19.84 10.66 5.89
N PHE A 157 18.88 10.09 5.17
CA PHE A 157 17.92 9.12 5.67
C PHE A 157 18.31 7.73 5.19
N TYR A 158 18.81 6.90 6.10
CA TYR A 158 19.30 5.56 5.78
C TYR A 158 18.28 4.49 6.14
N CYS A 159 17.90 3.64 5.19
CA CYS A 159 17.07 2.46 5.45
C CYS A 159 17.82 1.17 5.13
N GLY A 160 17.87 0.23 6.07
CA GLY A 160 18.57 -1.05 5.91
C GLY A 160 18.13 -2.10 6.94
N THR A 161 18.74 -3.29 6.90
CA THR A 161 18.50 -4.28 7.97
C THR A 161 19.14 -3.84 9.29
N PRO A 162 18.73 -4.38 10.45
CA PRO A 162 19.35 -4.07 11.73
C PRO A 162 20.88 -4.30 11.73
N CYS A 163 21.35 -5.39 11.14
CA CYS A 163 22.79 -5.66 11.04
C CYS A 163 23.54 -4.63 10.17
N GLN A 164 22.90 -4.07 9.15
CA GLN A 164 23.48 -3.02 8.31
C GLN A 164 23.47 -1.65 9.02
N VAL A 165 22.43 -1.33 9.80
CA VAL A 165 22.41 -0.12 10.66
C VAL A 165 23.50 -0.17 11.72
N HIS A 166 23.69 -1.31 12.39
CA HIS A 166 24.80 -1.48 13.33
C HIS A 166 26.16 -1.31 12.63
N ALA A 167 26.32 -1.87 11.43
CA ALA A 167 27.53 -1.71 10.64
C ALA A 167 27.81 -0.25 10.29
N LEU A 168 26.78 0.51 9.89
CA LEU A 168 26.89 1.95 9.61
C LEU A 168 27.37 2.72 10.83
N TYR A 169 26.78 2.50 12.01
CA TYR A 169 27.20 3.20 13.23
C TYR A 169 28.64 2.86 13.62
N ASN A 170 29.03 1.58 13.54
CA ASN A 170 30.42 1.18 13.77
C ASN A 170 31.39 1.82 12.77
N PHE A 171 30.99 1.90 11.50
CA PHE A 171 31.80 2.48 10.44
C PHE A 171 32.01 3.99 10.61
N LEU A 172 30.98 4.70 11.08
CA LEU A 172 31.04 6.14 11.37
C LEU A 172 31.77 6.43 12.69
N GLY A 173 31.72 5.50 13.65
CA GLY A 173 32.36 5.60 14.97
C GLY A 173 31.71 6.59 15.94
N LYS A 174 30.69 7.34 15.49
CA LYS A 174 29.90 8.27 16.31
C LYS A 174 28.50 8.46 15.74
N ASP A 175 27.57 8.86 16.60
CA ASP A 175 26.26 9.34 16.16
C ASP A 175 26.44 10.70 15.44
N ASN A 176 25.59 10.99 14.46
CA ASN A 176 25.67 12.21 13.66
C ASN A 176 24.28 12.85 13.55
N PRO A 177 24.11 14.13 13.92
CA PRO A 177 22.79 14.79 13.89
C PRO A 177 22.15 14.81 12.49
N ASN A 178 22.97 14.83 11.43
CA ASN A 178 22.51 14.81 10.04
C ASN A 178 22.16 13.41 9.53
N LEU A 179 22.26 12.36 10.35
CA LEU A 179 21.87 11.01 10.00
C LEU A 179 20.60 10.61 10.77
N ILE A 180 19.58 10.20 10.03
CA ILE A 180 18.42 9.47 10.58
C ILE A 180 18.43 8.06 10.00
N THR A 181 18.29 7.07 10.86
CA THR A 181 18.30 5.65 10.48
C THR A 181 16.93 5.01 10.66
N CYS A 182 16.54 4.20 9.69
CA CYS A 182 15.38 3.34 9.70
C CYS A 182 15.83 1.89 9.50
N ASP A 183 15.44 1.00 10.38
CA ASP A 183 15.49 -0.44 10.10
C ASP A 183 14.06 -1.01 10.08
N PHE A 184 13.99 -2.33 10.04
CA PHE A 184 12.74 -3.05 10.08
C PHE A 184 12.90 -4.36 10.84
N ILE A 185 11.78 -4.88 11.34
CA ILE A 185 11.74 -6.21 11.98
C ILE A 185 12.07 -7.25 10.91
N CYS A 186 13.35 -7.62 10.87
CA CYS A 186 13.92 -8.45 9.84
C CYS A 186 13.82 -9.91 10.26
N ARG A 187 13.02 -10.72 9.58
CA ARG A 187 12.96 -12.17 9.82
C ARG A 187 14.26 -12.88 9.42
N GLY A 188 14.90 -12.47 8.34
CA GLY A 188 16.15 -13.05 7.82
C GLY A 188 16.43 -12.59 6.39
N VAL A 189 17.69 -12.70 5.97
CA VAL A 189 18.17 -12.34 4.62
C VAL A 189 18.34 -13.61 3.81
N ASN A 190 17.67 -13.73 2.67
CA ASN A 190 17.73 -14.94 1.84
C ASN A 190 18.84 -14.91 0.79
N SER A 191 19.18 -16.09 0.30
CA SER A 191 20.16 -16.32 -0.76
C SER A 191 19.78 -15.62 -2.06
N PRO A 192 20.66 -14.76 -2.61
CA PRO A 192 20.56 -14.29 -3.99
C PRO A 192 20.48 -15.44 -5.00
N LYS A 193 21.32 -16.47 -4.87
CA LYS A 193 21.33 -17.64 -5.78
C LYS A 193 19.96 -18.31 -5.88
N VAL A 194 19.28 -18.51 -4.76
CA VAL A 194 17.94 -19.11 -4.75
C VAL A 194 16.92 -18.21 -5.44
N PHE A 195 16.98 -16.89 -5.19
CA PHE A 195 16.07 -15.97 -5.86
C PHE A 195 16.32 -15.91 -7.37
N LEU A 196 17.58 -15.91 -7.81
CA LEU A 196 17.93 -15.94 -9.23
C LEU A 196 17.46 -17.23 -9.91
N SER A 197 17.65 -18.39 -9.28
CA SER A 197 17.11 -19.68 -9.77
C SER A 197 15.58 -19.65 -9.89
N TYR A 198 14.89 -19.05 -8.91
CA TYR A 198 13.44 -18.84 -8.97
C TYR A 198 13.01 -17.90 -10.12
N MET A 199 13.73 -16.80 -10.33
CA MET A 199 13.45 -15.88 -11.43
C MET A 199 13.69 -16.55 -12.79
N ASP A 200 14.78 -17.30 -12.94
CA ASP A 200 15.08 -18.03 -14.18
C ASP A 200 13.99 -19.05 -14.52
N MET A 201 13.52 -19.81 -13.52
CA MET A 201 12.34 -20.69 -13.66
C MET A 201 11.10 -19.93 -14.18
N LEU A 202 10.79 -18.76 -13.60
CA LEU A 202 9.65 -17.96 -14.04
C LEU A 202 9.82 -17.44 -15.46
N GLU A 203 11.00 -16.94 -15.83
CA GLU A 203 11.26 -16.42 -17.17
C GLU A 203 11.16 -17.50 -18.23
N GLN A 204 11.70 -18.70 -17.95
CA GLN A 204 11.54 -19.86 -18.82
C GLN A 204 10.07 -20.25 -18.98
N GLN A 205 9.29 -20.28 -17.88
CA GLN A 205 7.87 -20.62 -17.92
C GLN A 205 7.04 -19.59 -18.72
N TYR A 206 7.37 -18.31 -18.62
CA TYR A 206 6.60 -17.23 -19.25
C TYR A 206 7.13 -16.81 -20.62
N GLY A 207 8.34 -17.28 -20.99
CA GLY A 207 8.99 -17.02 -22.27
C GLY A 207 9.39 -15.55 -22.47
N ALA A 208 9.72 -14.83 -21.40
CA ALA A 208 10.13 -13.43 -21.45
C ALA A 208 10.87 -12.99 -20.19
N LYS A 209 11.65 -11.91 -20.29
CA LYS A 209 12.35 -11.30 -19.16
C LYS A 209 11.40 -10.58 -18.21
N ALA A 210 11.67 -10.66 -16.91
CA ALA A 210 10.93 -9.91 -15.89
C ALA A 210 11.28 -8.42 -15.97
N THR A 211 10.25 -7.56 -15.91
CA THR A 211 10.37 -6.10 -15.95
C THR A 211 10.05 -5.45 -14.61
N GLU A 212 9.20 -6.06 -13.79
CA GLU A 212 8.88 -5.55 -12.46
C GLU A 212 8.65 -6.70 -11.47
N ILE A 213 9.16 -6.55 -10.25
CA ILE A 213 9.02 -7.51 -9.15
C ILE A 213 8.43 -6.78 -7.94
N LYS A 214 7.27 -7.25 -7.46
CA LYS A 214 6.57 -6.68 -6.31
C LYS A 214 6.21 -7.75 -5.29
N PHE A 215 7.02 -7.83 -4.25
CA PHE A 215 6.68 -8.60 -3.06
C PHE A 215 5.59 -7.92 -2.23
N LYS A 216 4.72 -8.73 -1.65
CA LYS A 216 3.54 -8.30 -0.89
C LYS A 216 2.60 -7.38 -1.69
N ASN A 217 2.46 -7.66 -2.97
CA ASN A 217 1.44 -7.03 -3.79
C ASN A 217 0.04 -7.33 -3.20
N LYS A 218 -0.86 -6.34 -3.26
CA LYS A 218 -2.16 -6.37 -2.58
C LYS A 218 -3.33 -6.65 -3.51
N LYS A 219 -3.11 -7.34 -4.64
CA LYS A 219 -4.15 -7.70 -5.63
C LYS A 219 -5.41 -8.33 -5.01
N TRP A 220 -5.25 -9.07 -3.92
CA TRP A 220 -6.34 -9.77 -3.22
C TRP A 220 -6.50 -9.32 -1.76
N GLY A 221 -6.04 -8.12 -1.43
CA GLY A 221 -5.93 -7.65 -0.05
C GLY A 221 -4.55 -7.92 0.56
N TRP A 222 -4.24 -7.23 1.64
CA TRP A 222 -2.98 -7.35 2.36
C TRP A 222 -2.91 -8.65 3.18
N HIS A 223 -4.01 -9.13 3.76
CA HIS A 223 -4.06 -10.42 4.45
C HIS A 223 -3.76 -11.61 3.53
N ASN A 224 -4.04 -11.46 2.23
CA ASN A 224 -3.66 -12.45 1.21
C ASN A 224 -2.63 -11.87 0.23
N PHE A 225 -1.62 -11.19 0.77
CA PHE A 225 -0.55 -10.60 -0.01
C PHE A 225 0.12 -11.61 -0.95
N SER A 226 0.57 -11.11 -2.11
CA SER A 226 1.11 -11.91 -3.20
C SER A 226 2.48 -11.44 -3.66
N LEU A 227 3.16 -12.30 -4.43
CA LEU A 227 4.31 -11.93 -5.23
C LEU A 227 3.80 -11.73 -6.64
N ARG A 228 4.01 -10.52 -7.19
CA ARG A 228 3.74 -10.18 -8.58
C ARG A 228 5.05 -10.04 -9.34
N VAL A 229 5.11 -10.64 -10.52
CA VAL A 229 6.17 -10.41 -11.51
C VAL A 229 5.51 -10.09 -12.84
N ASP A 230 5.89 -8.96 -13.42
CA ASP A 230 5.45 -8.54 -14.75
C ASP A 230 6.56 -8.84 -15.76
N PHE A 231 6.20 -9.26 -16.98
CA PHE A 231 7.14 -9.70 -18.01
C PHE A 231 7.09 -8.80 -19.25
N ALA A 232 8.20 -8.74 -19.99
CA ALA A 232 8.35 -7.90 -21.18
C ALA A 232 7.33 -8.20 -22.30
N ASN A 233 6.80 -9.42 -22.35
CA ASN A 233 5.75 -9.82 -23.29
C ASN A 233 4.32 -9.45 -22.84
N GLY A 234 4.18 -8.66 -21.76
CA GLY A 234 2.89 -8.23 -21.20
C GLY A 234 2.18 -9.27 -20.34
N LYS A 235 2.72 -10.49 -20.20
CA LYS A 235 2.19 -11.49 -19.26
C LYS A 235 2.53 -11.12 -17.82
N GLN A 236 1.78 -11.69 -16.88
CA GLN A 236 1.95 -11.47 -15.45
C GLN A 236 1.90 -12.79 -14.67
N TYR A 237 2.83 -12.96 -13.74
CA TYR A 237 2.76 -13.91 -12.64
C TYR A 237 2.24 -13.21 -11.39
N CYS A 238 1.29 -13.82 -10.70
CA CYS A 238 0.84 -13.35 -9.39
C CYS A 238 0.33 -14.53 -8.57
N LYS A 239 0.97 -14.83 -7.45
CA LYS A 239 0.55 -15.89 -6.52
C LYS A 239 0.69 -15.44 -5.07
N ASP A 240 -0.24 -15.88 -4.22
CA ASP A 240 -0.21 -15.56 -2.78
C ASP A 240 0.88 -16.36 -2.04
N ARG A 241 1.11 -15.98 -0.77
CA ARG A 241 2.10 -16.61 0.12
C ARG A 241 1.97 -18.12 0.32
N TRP A 242 0.85 -18.73 -0.08
CA TRP A 242 0.58 -20.15 0.08
C TRP A 242 0.83 -20.96 -1.19
N HIS A 243 0.94 -20.29 -2.34
CA HIS A 243 1.10 -20.94 -3.65
C HIS A 243 2.37 -20.51 -4.40
N ASP A 244 2.97 -19.39 -4.00
CA ASP A 244 4.24 -18.96 -4.54
C ASP A 244 5.41 -19.75 -3.92
N LEU A 245 6.25 -20.35 -4.77
CA LEU A 245 7.31 -21.25 -4.32
C LEU A 245 8.39 -20.54 -3.50
N TYR A 246 8.70 -19.28 -3.83
CA TYR A 246 9.68 -18.50 -3.08
C TYR A 246 9.12 -18.13 -1.69
N PHE A 247 7.85 -17.73 -1.61
CA PHE A 247 7.21 -17.49 -0.31
C PHE A 247 7.06 -18.75 0.53
N ILE A 248 6.71 -19.89 -0.05
CA ILE A 248 6.64 -21.15 0.71
C ILE A 248 8.01 -21.47 1.30
N GLY A 249 9.05 -21.46 0.47
CA GLY A 249 10.41 -21.75 0.93
C GLY A 249 10.94 -20.73 1.94
N TYR A 250 10.61 -19.46 1.81
CA TYR A 250 11.03 -18.45 2.78
C TYR A 250 10.22 -18.49 4.08
N LEU A 251 8.89 -18.48 3.97
CA LEU A 251 8.00 -18.27 5.12
C LEU A 251 7.69 -19.55 5.89
N GLN A 252 7.75 -20.71 5.24
CA GLN A 252 7.38 -21.99 5.86
C GLN A 252 8.61 -22.83 6.18
N SER A 253 9.56 -22.98 5.25
CA SER A 253 10.76 -23.79 5.51
C SER A 253 11.94 -22.98 6.09
N GLY A 254 12.13 -21.73 5.66
CA GLY A 254 13.24 -20.90 6.13
C GLY A 254 14.62 -21.43 5.75
N ASN A 255 14.72 -22.35 4.79
CA ASN A 255 15.91 -23.19 4.56
C ASN A 255 17.05 -22.50 3.80
N PHE A 256 16.83 -21.32 3.23
CA PHE A 256 17.82 -20.62 2.39
C PHE A 256 18.15 -19.20 2.88
N ALA A 257 17.90 -18.92 4.16
CA ALA A 257 18.41 -17.72 4.80
C ALA A 257 19.93 -17.81 4.99
N ARG A 258 20.59 -16.65 5.14
CA ARG A 258 22.01 -16.54 5.48
C ARG A 258 22.27 -17.25 6.81
N PRO A 259 23.37 -18.02 6.97
CA PRO A 259 23.65 -18.74 8.21
C PRO A 259 23.57 -17.87 9.48
N SER A 260 24.08 -16.64 9.43
CA SER A 260 24.01 -15.69 10.54
C SER A 260 22.59 -15.28 10.96
N CYS A 261 21.56 -15.55 10.15
CA CYS A 261 20.17 -15.22 10.47
C CYS A 261 19.51 -16.25 11.39
N TYR A 262 20.05 -17.47 11.49
CA TYR A 262 19.55 -18.50 12.39
C TYR A 262 19.97 -18.26 13.85
N GLU A 263 21.04 -17.49 14.05
CA GLU A 263 21.54 -17.04 15.36
C GLU A 263 21.80 -15.53 15.35
N CYS A 264 20.81 -14.77 14.91
CA CYS A 264 20.98 -13.34 14.65
C CYS A 264 21.19 -12.56 15.96
N GLN A 265 22.37 -11.96 16.11
CA GLN A 265 22.73 -11.12 17.26
C GLN A 265 22.04 -9.74 17.29
N PHE A 266 21.27 -9.42 16.25
CA PHE A 266 20.57 -8.14 16.09
C PHE A 266 19.07 -8.26 16.37
N LYS A 267 18.67 -9.34 17.06
CA LYS A 267 17.33 -9.53 17.61
C LYS A 267 17.25 -8.87 18.99
N GLY A 268 16.02 -8.62 19.41
CA GLY A 268 15.68 -8.00 20.68
C GLY A 268 15.66 -6.48 20.64
N PHE A 269 15.47 -5.91 21.82
CA PHE A 269 15.36 -4.48 22.07
C PHE A 269 16.36 -4.08 23.17
N PRO A 270 16.96 -2.86 23.15
CA PRO A 270 16.73 -1.74 22.24
C PRO A 270 17.37 -1.88 20.86
N GLN A 271 16.62 -1.47 19.83
CA GLN A 271 17.11 -1.36 18.45
C GLN A 271 18.05 -0.16 18.28
N LYS A 272 18.98 -0.24 17.31
CA LYS A 272 19.93 0.85 17.04
C LYS A 272 19.45 1.86 16.02
N ALA A 273 18.48 1.57 15.17
CA ALA A 273 17.92 2.59 14.30
C ALA A 273 17.17 3.66 15.09
N ASP A 274 16.98 4.86 14.53
CA ASP A 274 16.09 5.88 15.12
C ASP A 274 14.62 5.44 15.02
N ILE A 275 14.28 4.70 13.95
CA ILE A 275 12.95 4.15 13.68
C ILE A 275 13.08 2.68 13.25
N THR A 276 12.19 1.83 13.74
CA THR A 276 12.04 0.44 13.29
C THR A 276 10.64 0.24 12.71
N LEU A 277 10.55 -0.25 11.49
CA LEU A 277 9.28 -0.51 10.80
C LEU A 277 8.94 -2.01 10.72
N ALA A 278 7.65 -2.32 10.71
CA ALA A 278 7.18 -3.65 10.33
C ALA A 278 5.73 -3.61 9.83
N ASP A 279 5.22 -4.77 9.50
CA ASP A 279 3.78 -4.98 9.46
C ASP A 279 3.23 -5.06 10.88
N PHE A 280 2.08 -4.43 11.13
CA PHE A 280 1.39 -4.60 12.41
C PHE A 280 0.54 -5.88 12.36
N TRP A 281 1.20 -7.04 12.38
CA TRP A 281 0.51 -8.33 12.40
C TRP A 281 -0.44 -8.43 13.59
N GLY A 282 -1.69 -8.85 13.34
CA GLY A 282 -2.69 -9.03 14.39
C GLY A 282 -3.38 -7.74 14.84
N ILE A 283 -3.11 -6.59 14.19
CA ILE A 283 -3.76 -5.32 14.50
C ILE A 283 -5.29 -5.41 14.42
N GLU A 284 -5.84 -6.25 13.55
CA GLU A 284 -7.27 -6.50 13.44
C GLU A 284 -7.89 -7.07 14.72
N ASN A 285 -7.08 -7.69 15.60
CA ASN A 285 -7.52 -8.21 16.90
C ASN A 285 -7.30 -7.20 18.04
N VAL A 286 -6.41 -6.22 17.85
CA VAL A 286 -6.09 -5.18 18.84
C VAL A 286 -6.97 -3.94 18.63
N ASP A 287 -7.02 -3.45 17.39
CA ASP A 287 -7.89 -2.36 16.95
C ASP A 287 -8.34 -2.58 15.48
N PRO A 288 -9.55 -3.16 15.26
CA PRO A 288 -10.10 -3.38 13.94
C PRO A 288 -10.21 -2.12 13.08
N SER A 289 -10.31 -0.92 13.68
CA SER A 289 -10.39 0.33 12.92
C SER A 289 -9.08 0.69 12.22
N MET A 290 -7.98 0.03 12.58
CA MET A 290 -6.67 0.18 11.93
C MET A 290 -6.41 -0.89 10.86
N ASP A 291 -7.36 -1.77 10.57
CA ASP A 291 -7.29 -2.75 9.50
C ASP A 291 -8.37 -2.56 8.43
N GLN A 292 -7.94 -2.28 7.21
CA GLN A 292 -8.81 -2.18 6.02
C GLN A 292 -8.42 -3.21 4.95
N ASP A 293 -7.63 -4.22 5.31
CA ASP A 293 -7.02 -5.19 4.38
C ASP A 293 -6.16 -4.51 3.29
N LYS A 294 -5.65 -3.30 3.61
CA LYS A 294 -4.76 -2.48 2.76
C LYS A 294 -3.35 -2.34 3.37
N GLY A 295 -3.11 -2.97 4.51
CA GLY A 295 -1.84 -2.99 5.23
C GLY A 295 -1.65 -1.80 6.16
N THR A 296 -1.20 -2.08 7.37
CA THR A 296 -0.92 -1.09 8.42
C THR A 296 0.44 -1.39 9.00
N SER A 297 1.28 -0.36 9.09
CA SER A 297 2.64 -0.52 9.58
C SER A 297 2.68 -0.39 11.08
N LEU A 298 3.46 -1.27 11.71
CA LEU A 298 4.00 -1.05 13.04
C LEU A 298 5.19 -0.08 12.91
N VAL A 299 5.19 0.98 13.70
CA VAL A 299 6.23 2.00 13.76
C VAL A 299 6.75 2.08 15.18
N MET A 300 7.98 1.65 15.39
CA MET A 300 8.67 1.77 16.68
C MET A 300 9.67 2.92 16.59
N VAL A 301 9.52 3.90 17.46
CA VAL A 301 10.38 5.08 17.53
C VAL A 301 11.37 4.90 18.69
N ASN A 302 12.65 4.86 18.35
CA ASN A 302 13.73 4.48 19.28
C ASN A 302 14.58 5.69 19.71
N SER A 303 14.38 6.87 19.16
CA SER A 303 15.15 8.08 19.49
C SER A 303 14.30 9.35 19.39
N GLN A 304 14.80 10.43 19.97
CA GLN A 304 14.15 11.75 19.90
C GLN A 304 14.03 12.26 18.46
N ARG A 305 15.05 12.06 17.62
CA ARG A 305 15.01 12.41 16.20
C ARG A 305 14.03 11.56 15.40
N GLY A 306 13.92 10.28 15.75
CA GLY A 306 12.90 9.39 15.19
C GLY A 306 11.49 9.89 15.51
N LEU A 307 11.29 10.39 16.73
CA LEU A 307 10.02 10.97 17.17
C LEU A 307 9.70 12.25 16.41
N GLU A 308 10.66 13.17 16.30
CA GLU A 308 10.50 14.41 15.51
C GLU A 308 10.14 14.13 14.05
N LEU A 309 10.75 13.09 13.45
CA LEU A 309 10.40 12.67 12.09
C LEU A 309 9.00 12.02 12.01
N PHE A 310 8.59 11.27 13.04
CA PHE A 310 7.23 10.74 13.13
C PHE A 310 6.17 11.84 13.28
N GLU A 311 6.40 12.82 14.16
CA GLU A 311 5.51 13.98 14.30
C GLU A 311 5.35 14.71 12.96
N ALA A 312 6.43 14.88 12.18
CA ALA A 312 6.40 15.55 10.89
C ALA A 312 5.54 14.84 9.83
N ILE A 313 5.32 13.52 9.94
CA ILE A 313 4.46 12.79 8.98
C ILE A 313 3.01 12.66 9.43
N LYS A 314 2.66 12.98 10.69
CA LYS A 314 1.31 12.72 11.25
C LYS A 314 0.16 13.30 10.43
N LYS A 315 0.34 14.47 9.80
CA LYS A 315 -0.68 15.06 8.91
C LYS A 315 -0.97 14.20 7.67
N ASN A 316 0.00 13.42 7.20
CA ASN A 316 -0.05 12.62 5.98
C ASN A 316 -0.46 11.16 6.22
N VAL A 317 -0.59 10.75 7.49
CA VAL A 317 -0.89 9.36 7.86
C VAL A 317 -2.06 9.30 8.82
N VAL A 318 -2.77 8.18 8.83
CA VAL A 318 -3.64 7.81 9.95
C VAL A 318 -2.77 7.04 10.93
N TRP A 319 -2.86 7.37 12.22
CA TRP A 319 -2.00 6.77 13.24
C TRP A 319 -2.72 6.65 14.58
N LYS A 320 -2.27 5.69 15.40
CA LYS A 320 -2.64 5.51 16.81
C LYS A 320 -1.44 4.96 17.59
N GLU A 321 -1.38 5.26 18.89
CA GLU A 321 -0.35 4.77 19.80
C GLU A 321 -0.74 3.44 20.45
N PHE A 322 0.25 2.58 20.69
CA PHE A 322 0.09 1.24 21.25
C PHE A 322 1.23 0.92 22.23
N SER A 323 1.14 -0.23 22.89
CA SER A 323 2.20 -0.71 23.78
C SER A 323 3.27 -1.52 23.04
N MET A 324 4.43 -1.71 23.68
CA MET A 324 5.43 -2.67 23.20
C MET A 324 4.93 -4.11 23.19
N ALA A 325 4.03 -4.48 24.10
CA ALA A 325 3.44 -5.81 24.13
C ALA A 325 2.58 -6.06 22.87
N ASP A 326 1.80 -5.07 22.44
CA ASP A 326 1.03 -5.15 21.20
C ASP A 326 1.93 -5.35 19.97
N ALA A 327 3.08 -4.65 19.94
CA ALA A 327 4.08 -4.82 18.89
C ALA A 327 4.65 -6.25 18.85
N GLN A 328 4.99 -6.81 20.02
CA GLN A 328 5.62 -8.12 20.16
C GLN A 328 4.68 -9.29 19.83
N ASN A 329 3.42 -9.21 20.27
CA ASN A 329 2.43 -10.29 20.09
C ASN A 329 2.28 -10.74 18.62
N GLY A 330 2.33 -9.79 17.68
CA GLY A 330 2.27 -10.08 16.24
C GLY A 330 3.62 -10.32 15.56
N ASN A 331 4.73 -9.94 16.21
CA ASN A 331 6.04 -9.87 15.58
C ASN A 331 7.09 -10.69 16.34
N PRO A 332 7.02 -12.05 16.32
CA PRO A 332 8.00 -12.89 17.01
C PRO A 332 9.44 -12.69 16.50
N ALA A 333 9.60 -12.17 15.28
CA ALA A 333 10.89 -11.85 14.70
C ALA A 333 11.60 -10.65 15.38
N ILE A 334 10.95 -9.95 16.32
CA ILE A 334 11.63 -9.01 17.22
C ILE A 334 12.64 -9.79 18.07
N ASP A 335 12.17 -10.79 18.79
CA ASP A 335 12.96 -11.45 19.84
C ASP A 335 13.58 -12.78 19.36
N SER A 336 12.99 -13.42 18.35
CA SER A 336 13.40 -14.74 17.90
C SER A 336 14.13 -14.72 16.56
N SER A 337 15.21 -15.50 16.49
CA SER A 337 15.89 -15.83 15.24
C SER A 337 15.06 -16.80 14.39
N LEU A 338 15.34 -16.80 13.09
CA LEU A 338 14.76 -17.78 12.18
C LEU A 338 15.23 -19.18 12.59
N LYS A 339 14.37 -20.19 12.45
CA LYS A 339 14.77 -21.59 12.58
C LYS A 339 14.80 -22.22 11.19
N ALA A 340 15.82 -23.04 10.92
CA ALA A 340 15.83 -23.90 9.74
C ALA A 340 14.81 -25.02 9.96
N ALA A 341 14.03 -25.37 8.94
CA ALA A 341 13.04 -26.45 9.06
C ALA A 341 13.65 -27.84 8.90
N SER A 342 14.85 -27.96 8.32
CA SER A 342 15.52 -29.25 8.08
C SER A 342 17.03 -29.13 7.94
N ASP A 343 17.74 -30.22 8.27
CA ASP A 343 19.22 -30.32 8.21
C ASP A 343 19.78 -30.61 6.80
N ASN A 344 18.91 -30.62 5.78
CA ASN A 344 19.25 -30.97 4.39
C ASN A 344 19.77 -29.78 3.55
N ARG A 345 20.31 -28.72 4.19
CA ARG A 345 20.74 -27.49 3.51
C ARG A 345 21.72 -27.74 2.36
N LYS A 346 22.70 -28.63 2.54
CA LYS A 346 23.69 -28.98 1.50
C LYS A 346 22.99 -29.56 0.26
N ALA A 347 22.17 -30.59 0.46
CA ALA A 347 21.39 -31.21 -0.61
C ALA A 347 20.44 -30.23 -1.29
N PHE A 348 19.86 -29.29 -0.54
CA PHE A 348 19.02 -28.23 -1.10
C PHE A 348 19.80 -27.35 -2.09
N PHE A 349 20.98 -26.85 -1.71
CA PHE A 349 21.78 -25.99 -2.60
C PHE A 349 22.39 -26.76 -3.77
N GLU A 350 22.75 -28.03 -3.60
CA GLU A 350 23.15 -28.91 -4.72
C GLU A 350 22.00 -29.10 -5.72
N ALA A 351 20.76 -29.28 -5.24
CA ALA A 351 19.60 -29.39 -6.12
C ALA A 351 19.27 -28.07 -6.86
N VAL A 352 19.53 -26.91 -6.25
CA VAL A 352 19.40 -25.59 -6.90
C VAL A 352 20.35 -25.45 -8.08
N ASP A 353 21.51 -26.11 -8.07
CA ASP A 353 22.46 -26.11 -9.19
C ASP A 353 22.08 -27.08 -10.31
N GLN A 354 21.35 -28.16 -9.97
CA GLN A 354 21.09 -29.28 -10.89
C GLN A 354 19.73 -29.20 -11.57
N CYS A 355 18.74 -28.54 -10.95
CA CYS A 355 17.35 -28.59 -11.38
C CYS A 355 16.69 -27.20 -11.41
N SER A 356 15.60 -27.06 -12.18
CA SER A 356 14.72 -25.91 -12.09
C SER A 356 14.11 -25.77 -10.69
N PHE A 357 13.87 -24.53 -10.24
CA PHE A 357 13.43 -24.26 -8.87
C PHE A 357 12.09 -24.92 -8.49
N ASP A 358 11.20 -25.22 -9.45
CA ASP A 358 9.96 -25.95 -9.17
C ASP A 358 10.22 -27.41 -8.75
N LYS A 359 11.27 -28.04 -9.30
CA LYS A 359 11.70 -29.38 -8.91
C LYS A 359 12.33 -29.37 -7.52
N VAL A 360 13.17 -28.36 -7.23
CA VAL A 360 13.72 -28.13 -5.89
C VAL A 360 12.58 -27.95 -4.89
N ALA A 361 11.61 -27.10 -5.18
CA ALA A 361 10.49 -26.85 -4.29
C ALA A 361 9.66 -28.11 -4.01
N LYS A 362 9.44 -28.97 -5.00
CA LYS A 362 8.74 -30.27 -4.83
C LYS A 362 9.48 -31.21 -3.89
N GLN A 363 10.81 -31.19 -3.91
CA GLN A 363 11.64 -32.08 -3.09
C GLN A 363 11.81 -31.56 -1.66
N PHE A 364 11.94 -30.25 -1.47
CA PHE A 364 12.40 -29.67 -0.21
C PHE A 364 11.34 -28.88 0.57
N PHE A 365 10.21 -28.51 -0.04
CA PHE A 365 9.19 -27.69 0.63
C PHE A 365 7.93 -28.50 0.94
N PRO A 366 7.23 -28.19 2.04
CA PRO A 366 5.92 -28.73 2.34
C PRO A 366 4.88 -28.10 1.39
N LEU A 367 4.88 -28.52 0.13
CA LEU A 367 3.95 -27.99 -0.86
C LEU A 367 2.50 -28.30 -0.46
N PRO A 368 1.54 -27.40 -0.75
CA PRO A 368 0.14 -27.63 -0.43
C PRO A 368 -0.35 -28.94 -1.04
N THR A 369 -0.80 -29.87 -0.20
CA THR A 369 -1.41 -31.14 -0.62
C THR A 369 -2.73 -30.89 -1.35
N MET A 370 -3.27 -31.91 -2.04
CA MET A 370 -4.60 -31.83 -2.66
C MET A 370 -5.68 -31.39 -1.67
N ALA A 371 -5.58 -31.75 -0.39
CA ALA A 371 -6.49 -31.31 0.67
C ALA A 371 -6.46 -29.78 0.90
N ASN A 372 -5.28 -29.16 0.88
CA ASN A 372 -5.15 -27.70 1.00
C ASN A 372 -5.66 -26.97 -0.25
N ARG A 373 -5.43 -27.52 -1.45
CA ARG A 373 -6.06 -27.02 -2.69
C ARG A 373 -7.58 -27.14 -2.62
N LEU A 374 -8.12 -28.23 -2.07
CA LEU A 374 -9.55 -28.42 -1.87
C LEU A 374 -10.10 -27.39 -0.88
N HIS A 375 -9.44 -27.17 0.25
CA HIS A 375 -9.83 -26.14 1.22
C HIS A 375 -9.83 -24.73 0.61
N LEU A 376 -8.81 -24.39 -0.18
CA LEU A 376 -8.73 -23.10 -0.87
C LEU A 376 -9.74 -22.97 -2.01
N ASN A 377 -10.01 -24.05 -2.74
CA ASN A 377 -11.08 -24.11 -3.74
C ASN A 377 -12.45 -23.98 -3.10
N ILE A 378 -12.68 -24.62 -1.94
CA ILE A 378 -13.88 -24.46 -1.13
C ILE A 378 -13.98 -23.01 -0.64
N LYS A 379 -12.92 -22.41 -0.11
CA LYS A 379 -12.92 -21.00 0.33
C LYS A 379 -13.18 -20.04 -0.84
N ASN A 380 -12.61 -20.29 -2.01
CA ASN A 380 -12.84 -19.51 -3.22
C ASN A 380 -14.24 -19.73 -3.80
N LEU A 381 -14.75 -20.95 -3.74
CA LEU A 381 -16.13 -21.30 -4.08
C LEU A 381 -17.10 -20.62 -3.13
N LEU A 382 -16.89 -20.70 -1.82
CA LEU A 382 -17.65 -19.99 -0.80
C LEU A 382 -17.61 -18.48 -1.02
N ARG A 383 -16.47 -17.88 -1.41
CA ARG A 383 -16.39 -16.47 -1.79
C ARG A 383 -17.17 -16.16 -3.06
N LYS A 384 -17.13 -17.03 -4.09
CA LYS A 384 -17.93 -16.88 -5.32
C LYS A 384 -19.43 -16.99 -5.01
N VAL A 385 -19.81 -18.01 -4.23
CA VAL A 385 -21.17 -18.25 -3.75
C VAL A 385 -21.63 -17.07 -2.91
N LYS A 386 -20.81 -16.55 -1.98
CA LYS A 386 -21.11 -15.35 -1.20
C LYS A 386 -21.35 -14.13 -2.10
N ARG A 387 -20.51 -13.89 -3.11
CA ARG A 387 -20.71 -12.79 -4.08
C ARG A 387 -21.99 -12.95 -4.90
N ILE A 388 -22.30 -14.18 -5.33
CA ILE A 388 -23.53 -14.49 -6.06
C ILE A 388 -24.74 -14.29 -5.14
N TYR A 389 -24.68 -14.79 -3.92
CA TYR A 389 -25.69 -14.63 -2.88
C TYR A 389 -25.92 -13.16 -2.55
N GLU A 390 -24.88 -12.35 -2.37
CA GLU A 390 -24.99 -10.90 -2.15
C GLU A 390 -25.71 -10.21 -3.31
N ARG A 391 -25.44 -10.61 -4.55
CA ARG A 391 -26.14 -10.09 -5.75
C ARG A 391 -27.60 -10.52 -5.78
N ILE A 392 -27.90 -11.79 -5.51
CA ILE A 392 -29.27 -12.31 -5.44
C ILE A 392 -30.04 -11.61 -4.31
N ARG A 393 -29.42 -11.47 -3.13
CA ARG A 393 -29.98 -10.76 -1.98
C ARG A 393 -30.25 -9.30 -2.30
N TYR A 394 -29.35 -8.65 -3.04
CA TYR A 394 -29.53 -7.27 -3.47
C TYR A 394 -30.62 -7.14 -4.53
N ILE A 395 -30.51 -7.81 -5.69
CA ILE A 395 -31.46 -7.66 -6.82
C ILE A 395 -32.86 -8.21 -6.45
N GLY A 396 -32.89 -9.25 -5.62
CA GLY A 396 -34.07 -10.07 -5.34
C GLY A 396 -34.35 -11.08 -6.46
N PHE A 397 -35.49 -11.75 -6.38
CA PHE A 397 -35.92 -12.80 -7.32
C PHE A 397 -36.74 -12.27 -8.51
N SER A 398 -36.71 -10.95 -8.76
CA SER A 398 -37.51 -10.35 -9.82
C SER A 398 -36.87 -10.57 -11.20
N ILE A 399 -37.54 -11.33 -12.06
CA ILE A 399 -37.10 -11.62 -13.44
C ILE A 399 -36.84 -10.32 -14.22
N SER A 400 -37.73 -9.32 -14.08
CA SER A 400 -37.56 -8.04 -14.77
C SER A 400 -36.34 -7.24 -14.29
N ALA A 401 -36.00 -7.32 -12.99
CA ALA A 401 -34.78 -6.71 -12.47
C ALA A 401 -33.53 -7.39 -13.04
N TRP A 402 -33.50 -8.73 -13.06
CA TRP A 402 -32.40 -9.49 -13.66
C TRP A 402 -32.24 -9.24 -15.16
N ARG A 403 -33.32 -9.16 -15.92
CA ARG A 403 -33.29 -8.78 -17.35
C ARG A 403 -32.63 -7.42 -17.56
N LYS A 404 -32.98 -6.43 -16.74
CA LYS A 404 -32.36 -5.10 -16.80
C LYS A 404 -30.87 -5.15 -16.43
N VAL A 405 -30.50 -5.82 -15.35
CA VAL A 405 -29.10 -5.98 -14.93
C VAL A 405 -28.27 -6.62 -16.04
N ILE A 406 -28.76 -7.68 -16.68
CA ILE A 406 -28.07 -8.34 -17.78
C ILE A 406 -27.94 -7.38 -18.98
N TYR A 407 -29.04 -6.73 -19.38
CA TYR A 407 -29.05 -5.79 -20.49
C TYR A 407 -28.01 -4.66 -20.31
N TYR A 408 -28.03 -3.97 -19.17
CA TYR A 408 -27.13 -2.84 -18.95
C TYR A 408 -25.67 -3.22 -18.74
N ASN A 409 -25.36 -4.43 -18.23
CA ASN A 409 -23.97 -4.85 -18.05
C ASN A 409 -23.33 -5.45 -19.30
N PHE A 410 -24.12 -6.00 -20.23
CA PHE A 410 -23.57 -6.80 -21.34
C PHE A 410 -24.02 -6.38 -22.73
N PHE A 411 -25.18 -5.73 -22.86
CA PHE A 411 -25.80 -5.47 -24.17
C PHE A 411 -25.99 -3.99 -24.47
N CYS A 412 -26.09 -3.14 -23.45
CA CYS A 412 -26.27 -1.70 -23.64
C CYS A 412 -24.95 -1.03 -24.03
N ARG A 413 -24.81 -0.62 -25.30
CA ARG A 413 -23.59 0.03 -25.83
C ARG A 413 -23.26 1.38 -25.19
N LYS A 414 -24.23 2.01 -24.53
CA LYS A 414 -24.08 3.30 -23.83
C LYS A 414 -23.51 3.16 -22.42
N VAL A 415 -23.39 1.92 -21.92
CA VAL A 415 -22.81 1.63 -20.61
C VAL A 415 -21.44 1.01 -20.80
N HIS A 416 -20.40 1.69 -20.31
CA HIS A 416 -19.02 1.25 -20.39
C HIS A 416 -18.54 0.85 -18.99
N SER A 417 -18.35 -0.44 -18.75
CA SER A 417 -17.93 -0.96 -17.45
C SER A 417 -16.51 -1.51 -17.48
N PHE A 418 -15.70 -1.14 -16.49
CA PHE A 418 -14.35 -1.69 -16.32
C PHE A 418 -14.39 -3.13 -15.77
N TYR A 419 -15.35 -3.43 -14.90
CA TYR A 419 -15.58 -4.78 -14.35
C TYR A 419 -16.89 -5.39 -14.88
N LYS A 420 -16.96 -6.73 -14.92
CA LYS A 420 -18.23 -7.44 -15.20
C LYS A 420 -19.21 -7.25 -14.04
N LEU A 421 -20.49 -7.02 -14.35
CA LEU A 421 -21.56 -6.83 -13.36
C LEU A 421 -21.31 -5.63 -12.44
N SER A 422 -21.02 -4.47 -13.02
CA SER A 422 -20.75 -3.20 -12.33
C SER A 422 -22.03 -2.43 -12.00
N ILE A 423 -23.14 -2.63 -12.72
CA ILE A 423 -24.42 -1.98 -12.39
C ILE A 423 -25.44 -2.99 -11.84
N LEU A 424 -25.99 -2.74 -10.65
CA LEU A 424 -26.94 -3.60 -9.96
C LEU A 424 -28.23 -2.84 -9.68
N LEU A 425 -29.34 -3.39 -10.16
CA LEU A 425 -30.63 -2.69 -10.22
C LEU A 425 -31.71 -3.46 -9.46
N ARG A 426 -32.51 -2.74 -8.69
CA ARG A 426 -33.75 -3.25 -8.10
C ARG A 426 -34.92 -3.18 -9.09
N LYS A 427 -36.02 -3.84 -8.76
CA LYS A 427 -37.20 -3.96 -9.65
C LYS A 427 -37.73 -2.60 -10.10
N GLN A 428 -37.83 -1.63 -9.20
CA GLN A 428 -38.45 -0.31 -9.43
C GLN A 428 -37.51 0.75 -10.04
N VAL A 429 -36.37 0.33 -10.62
CA VAL A 429 -35.44 1.27 -11.26
C VAL A 429 -35.80 1.48 -12.72
N ILE A 430 -35.89 2.74 -13.15
CA ILE A 430 -36.01 3.15 -14.56
C ILE A 430 -34.74 3.89 -14.96
N ILE A 431 -34.16 3.49 -16.09
CA ILE A 431 -33.00 4.15 -16.69
C ILE A 431 -33.37 4.49 -18.12
N GLN A 432 -33.20 5.76 -18.49
CA GLN A 432 -33.34 6.26 -19.85
C GLN A 432 -32.01 6.87 -20.29
N LEU A 433 -31.50 6.39 -21.42
CA LEU A 433 -30.24 6.83 -22.03
C LEU A 433 -30.54 7.31 -23.46
N ASP A 434 -30.55 8.63 -23.68
CA ASP A 434 -30.86 9.24 -24.97
C ASP A 434 -29.64 9.24 -25.90
N LYS A 435 -29.77 9.81 -27.11
CA LYS A 435 -28.73 9.75 -28.16
C LYS A 435 -27.38 10.26 -27.64
N ASP A 436 -26.29 9.56 -27.98
CA ASP A 436 -24.91 9.92 -27.60
C ASP A 436 -24.59 10.00 -26.09
N SER A 437 -25.55 9.68 -25.21
CA SER A 437 -25.29 9.61 -23.78
C SER A 437 -24.41 8.42 -23.38
N LYS A 438 -23.66 8.59 -22.30
CA LYS A 438 -22.73 7.58 -21.80
C LYS A 438 -22.78 7.44 -20.28
N LEU A 439 -22.76 6.20 -19.82
CA LEU A 439 -22.59 5.82 -18.43
C LEU A 439 -21.29 5.03 -18.27
N ASN A 440 -20.28 5.64 -17.65
CA ASN A 440 -18.96 5.05 -17.44
C ASN A 440 -18.83 4.55 -16.00
N LEU A 441 -18.55 3.26 -15.82
CA LEU A 441 -18.48 2.59 -14.54
C LEU A 441 -17.07 2.02 -14.32
N ARG A 442 -16.30 2.66 -13.44
CA ARG A 442 -15.04 2.12 -12.90
C ARG A 442 -15.22 1.50 -11.51
N GLY A 443 -16.24 1.93 -10.76
CA GLY A 443 -16.74 1.28 -9.55
C GLY A 443 -18.08 0.57 -9.76
N LYS A 444 -18.63 -0.05 -8.70
CA LYS A 444 -19.98 -0.63 -8.73
C LYS A 444 -21.04 0.41 -8.43
N LEU A 445 -22.14 0.37 -9.17
CA LEU A 445 -23.29 1.24 -9.00
C LEU A 445 -24.51 0.42 -8.56
N PHE A 446 -24.98 0.66 -7.34
CA PHE A 446 -26.16 0.02 -6.76
C PHE A 446 -27.34 0.99 -6.81
N ILE A 447 -28.43 0.66 -7.51
CA ILE A 447 -29.57 1.59 -7.68
C ILE A 447 -30.87 0.98 -7.14
N GLY A 448 -31.62 1.81 -6.41
CA GLY A 448 -32.94 1.49 -5.86
C GLY A 448 -32.88 0.77 -4.51
N THR A 449 -31.81 0.94 -3.74
CA THR A 449 -31.67 0.35 -2.41
C THR A 449 -32.83 0.78 -1.50
N VAL A 450 -33.52 -0.17 -0.88
CA VAL A 450 -34.65 0.10 0.01
C VAL A 450 -34.22 -0.05 1.46
N GLN A 451 -34.65 0.85 2.34
CA GLN A 451 -34.45 0.71 3.79
C GLN A 451 -35.54 -0.16 4.42
N VAL A 452 -36.78 0.02 3.95
CA VAL A 452 -37.93 -0.76 4.42
C VAL A 452 -38.21 -1.90 3.43
N LYS A 453 -38.19 -3.13 3.94
CA LYS A 453 -38.51 -4.33 3.14
C LYS A 453 -39.91 -4.20 2.54
N GLY A 454 -40.03 -4.40 1.24
CA GLY A 454 -41.30 -4.30 0.51
C GLY A 454 -41.60 -2.92 -0.08
N SER A 455 -40.80 -1.89 0.21
CA SER A 455 -40.93 -0.58 -0.43
C SER A 455 -40.89 -0.70 -1.96
N LYS A 456 -41.79 0.06 -2.62
CA LYS A 456 -41.96 0.09 -4.08
C LYS A 456 -41.62 1.46 -4.67
N LYS A 457 -40.86 2.30 -3.97
CA LYS A 457 -40.45 3.61 -4.48
C LYS A 457 -39.65 3.47 -5.78
N GLU A 458 -40.07 4.22 -6.80
CA GLU A 458 -39.40 4.26 -8.10
C GLU A 458 -38.10 5.07 -8.01
N THR A 459 -37.05 4.61 -8.70
CA THR A 459 -35.78 5.35 -8.82
C THR A 459 -35.50 5.58 -10.29
N ARG A 460 -35.22 6.82 -10.67
CA ARG A 460 -35.14 7.23 -12.08
C ARG A 460 -33.78 7.82 -12.39
N ILE A 461 -33.17 7.34 -13.47
CA ILE A 461 -31.98 7.95 -14.07
C ILE A 461 -32.30 8.29 -15.51
N TRP A 462 -32.08 9.55 -15.88
CA TRP A 462 -32.22 10.02 -17.24
C TRP A 462 -30.96 10.76 -17.67
N LEU A 463 -30.30 10.23 -18.69
CA LEU A 463 -29.20 10.88 -19.40
C LEU A 463 -29.74 11.36 -20.74
N GLU A 464 -29.88 12.67 -20.89
CA GLU A 464 -30.28 13.34 -22.13
C GLU A 464 -29.20 13.25 -23.20
N LYS A 465 -29.47 13.84 -24.36
CA LYS A 465 -28.57 13.82 -25.51
C LYS A 465 -27.15 14.27 -25.12
N GLY A 466 -26.15 13.42 -25.37
CA GLY A 466 -24.75 13.70 -25.02
C GLY A 466 -24.43 13.77 -23.52
N GLY A 467 -25.39 13.53 -22.63
CA GLY A 467 -25.16 13.54 -21.18
C GLY A 467 -24.21 12.44 -20.73
N LEU A 468 -23.33 12.78 -19.78
CA LEU A 468 -22.29 11.89 -19.28
C LEU A 468 -22.43 11.65 -17.78
N MET A 469 -22.38 10.39 -17.36
CA MET A 469 -22.26 10.01 -15.96
C MET A 469 -21.05 9.09 -15.77
N THR A 470 -20.17 9.41 -14.82
CA THR A 470 -18.96 8.64 -14.52
C THR A 470 -18.91 8.26 -13.04
N VAL A 471 -18.72 6.98 -12.76
CA VAL A 471 -18.66 6.43 -11.40
C VAL A 471 -17.29 5.79 -11.17
N TYR A 472 -16.44 6.45 -10.39
CA TYR A 472 -15.07 5.99 -10.10
C TYR A 472 -15.00 4.96 -8.98
N GLY A 473 -15.75 5.15 -7.89
CA GLY A 473 -15.81 4.23 -6.74
C GLY A 473 -17.16 3.55 -6.57
N ASP A 474 -17.27 2.59 -5.65
CA ASP A 474 -18.55 1.94 -5.34
C ASP A 474 -19.54 3.00 -4.82
N PHE A 475 -20.71 3.10 -5.45
CA PHE A 475 -21.71 4.14 -5.17
C PHE A 475 -23.11 3.54 -5.03
N THR A 476 -23.83 3.95 -3.99
CA THR A 476 -25.18 3.46 -3.68
C THR A 476 -26.23 4.55 -3.78
N MET A 477 -27.27 4.31 -4.58
CA MET A 477 -28.44 5.15 -4.72
C MET A 477 -29.65 4.47 -4.08
N TYR A 478 -30.22 5.09 -3.06
CA TYR A 478 -31.41 4.60 -2.39
C TYR A 478 -32.69 4.92 -3.17
N SER A 479 -33.77 4.24 -2.80
CA SER A 479 -35.03 4.28 -3.53
C SER A 479 -35.69 5.67 -3.50
N GLY A 480 -36.39 6.04 -4.58
CA GLY A 480 -37.01 7.37 -4.69
C GLY A 480 -36.12 8.42 -5.36
N ALA A 481 -34.82 8.16 -5.54
CA ALA A 481 -33.91 9.12 -6.13
C ALA A 481 -34.25 9.41 -7.61
N TYR A 482 -34.02 10.67 -8.02
CA TYR A 482 -34.14 11.12 -9.40
C TYR A 482 -32.86 11.80 -9.86
N VAL A 483 -32.17 11.20 -10.83
CA VAL A 483 -30.96 11.75 -11.42
C VAL A 483 -31.24 12.11 -12.88
N ARG A 484 -31.15 13.38 -13.21
CA ARG A 484 -31.25 13.90 -14.57
C ARG A 484 -29.92 14.53 -14.95
N VAL A 485 -29.30 14.05 -16.01
CA VAL A 485 -28.15 14.68 -16.65
C VAL A 485 -28.64 15.28 -17.96
N ALA A 486 -28.77 16.60 -17.99
CA ALA A 486 -29.25 17.36 -19.14
C ALA A 486 -28.24 17.34 -20.30
N GLU A 487 -28.65 17.83 -21.47
CA GLU A 487 -27.78 17.91 -22.66
C GLU A 487 -26.44 18.59 -22.33
N GLY A 488 -25.33 17.87 -22.58
CA GLY A 488 -23.96 18.34 -22.31
C GLY A 488 -23.50 18.28 -20.84
N GLY A 489 -24.35 17.89 -19.89
CA GLY A 489 -24.00 17.77 -18.47
C GLY A 489 -23.07 16.58 -18.17
N HIS A 490 -22.27 16.70 -17.10
CA HIS A 490 -21.36 15.63 -16.64
C HIS A 490 -21.46 15.40 -15.13
N LEU A 491 -22.08 14.30 -14.73
CA LEU A 491 -22.11 13.86 -13.33
C LEU A 491 -20.93 12.92 -13.02
N ILE A 492 -20.11 13.28 -12.03
CA ILE A 492 -18.95 12.50 -11.59
C ILE A 492 -19.15 12.09 -10.13
N LEU A 493 -19.03 10.78 -9.86
CA LEU A 493 -19.19 10.18 -8.53
C LEU A 493 -17.94 9.40 -8.14
N HIS A 494 -17.26 9.82 -7.08
CA HIS A 494 -16.01 9.17 -6.63
C HIS A 494 -16.21 8.04 -5.61
N GLY A 495 -17.40 7.92 -5.02
CA GLY A 495 -17.77 6.86 -4.07
C GLY A 495 -18.68 7.41 -2.97
N GLY A 496 -19.42 6.54 -2.27
CA GLY A 496 -20.34 6.94 -1.20
C GLY A 496 -21.81 6.60 -1.51
N PHE A 497 -22.75 7.40 -0.99
CA PHE A 497 -24.17 7.15 -1.21
C PHE A 497 -25.04 8.40 -1.25
N ILE A 498 -26.18 8.28 -1.94
CA ILE A 498 -27.33 9.19 -1.81
C ILE A 498 -28.50 8.43 -1.19
N ASN A 499 -29.14 9.06 -0.21
CA ASN A 499 -30.27 8.47 0.50
C ASN A 499 -31.58 8.59 -0.33
N GLU A 500 -32.70 8.20 0.28
CA GLU A 500 -34.00 8.18 -0.40
C GLU A 500 -34.42 9.57 -0.87
N ASN A 501 -35.13 9.60 -2.01
CA ASN A 501 -35.73 10.80 -2.60
C ASN A 501 -34.75 11.92 -3.00
N VAL A 502 -33.44 11.65 -3.06
CA VAL A 502 -32.44 12.64 -3.50
C VAL A 502 -32.66 12.99 -4.98
N GLN A 503 -32.63 14.28 -5.31
CA GLN A 503 -32.78 14.79 -6.67
C GLN A 503 -31.48 15.43 -7.13
N ILE A 504 -30.91 14.95 -8.24
CA ILE A 504 -29.73 15.54 -8.88
C ILE A 504 -30.11 15.97 -10.29
N THR A 505 -29.98 17.26 -10.57
CA THR A 505 -30.15 17.82 -11.92
C THR A 505 -28.84 18.43 -12.39
N CYS A 506 -28.23 17.80 -13.39
CA CYS A 506 -26.87 18.04 -13.85
C CYS A 506 -26.88 18.63 -15.27
N GLY A 507 -26.75 19.95 -15.43
CA GLY A 507 -26.63 20.60 -16.75
C GLY A 507 -25.29 21.30 -16.99
N ALA A 508 -24.41 21.30 -15.99
CA ALA A 508 -22.98 21.54 -16.13
C ALA A 508 -22.25 20.32 -15.52
N THR A 509 -21.03 20.47 -15.02
CA THR A 509 -20.37 19.42 -14.24
C THR A 509 -20.86 19.41 -12.79
N ILE A 510 -21.33 18.26 -12.29
CA ILE A 510 -21.48 18.02 -10.84
C ILE A 510 -20.45 16.96 -10.47
N GLU A 511 -19.51 17.29 -9.60
CA GLU A 511 -18.52 16.36 -9.07
C GLU A 511 -18.75 16.11 -7.58
N ILE A 512 -18.92 14.84 -7.20
CA ILE A 512 -19.10 14.41 -5.80
C ILE A 512 -17.90 13.56 -5.39
N GLY A 513 -17.15 14.03 -4.40
CA GLY A 513 -15.97 13.41 -3.83
C GLY A 513 -16.23 12.05 -3.15
N LYS A 514 -15.16 11.43 -2.67
CA LYS A 514 -15.21 10.12 -2.01
C LYS A 514 -15.92 10.22 -0.65
N ASP A 515 -16.51 9.11 -0.21
CA ASP A 515 -17.05 8.95 1.14
C ASP A 515 -18.07 10.03 1.56
N CYS A 516 -18.80 10.60 0.60
CA CYS A 516 -19.88 11.54 0.90
C CYS A 516 -21.13 10.81 1.40
N ALA A 517 -21.77 11.40 2.42
CA ALA A 517 -23.04 10.95 2.96
C ALA A 517 -24.12 11.98 2.62
N ILE A 518 -24.98 11.68 1.65
CA ILE A 518 -26.04 12.61 1.22
C ILE A 518 -27.37 12.12 1.77
N GLY A 519 -27.96 12.92 2.66
CA GLY A 519 -29.20 12.65 3.37
C GLY A 519 -30.45 12.57 2.48
N ARG A 520 -31.59 12.27 3.10
CA ARG A 520 -32.87 12.12 2.38
C ARG A 520 -33.34 13.46 1.81
N ASP A 521 -34.11 13.41 0.73
CA ASP A 521 -34.80 14.57 0.16
C ASP A 521 -33.86 15.75 -0.21
N VAL A 522 -32.56 15.49 -0.35
CA VAL A 522 -31.57 16.50 -0.78
C VAL A 522 -31.77 16.82 -2.25
N VAL A 523 -31.62 18.10 -2.60
CA VAL A 523 -31.64 18.59 -3.98
C VAL A 523 -30.25 19.12 -4.35
N ILE A 524 -29.66 18.63 -5.44
CA ILE A 524 -28.42 19.14 -6.01
C ILE A 524 -28.71 19.56 -7.44
N ARG A 525 -28.60 20.86 -7.74
CA ARG A 525 -29.08 21.41 -9.01
C ARG A 525 -28.07 22.38 -9.60
N SER A 526 -27.38 21.94 -10.64
CA SER A 526 -26.48 22.78 -11.46
C SER A 526 -27.18 23.43 -12.66
N TYR A 527 -28.49 23.24 -12.81
CA TYR A 527 -29.25 23.64 -13.99
C TYR A 527 -30.66 24.09 -13.65
N ASP A 528 -31.07 25.28 -14.09
CA ASP A 528 -32.32 25.88 -13.66
C ASP A 528 -33.54 25.44 -14.49
N GLY A 529 -33.34 24.91 -15.70
CA GLY A 529 -34.42 24.40 -16.55
C GLY A 529 -35.19 25.44 -17.35
N HIS A 530 -35.19 26.70 -16.89
CA HIS A 530 -35.75 27.85 -17.60
C HIS A 530 -34.72 28.96 -17.73
N VAL A 531 -34.71 29.60 -18.90
CA VAL A 531 -33.85 30.76 -19.17
C VAL A 531 -34.48 32.00 -18.53
N ILE A 532 -33.71 32.75 -17.77
CA ILE A 532 -34.07 34.10 -17.37
C ILE A 532 -33.55 35.06 -18.44
N LEU A 533 -34.41 35.90 -18.98
CA LEU A 533 -34.06 36.90 -20.00
C LEU A 533 -33.31 38.07 -19.37
N LYS A 534 -32.09 37.81 -18.91
CA LYS A 534 -31.17 38.79 -18.33
C LYS A 534 -29.78 38.57 -18.89
N GLU A 535 -29.14 39.64 -19.36
CA GLU A 535 -27.77 39.58 -19.88
C GLU A 535 -26.80 39.02 -18.82
N GLY A 536 -25.91 38.12 -19.24
CA GLY A 536 -24.95 37.43 -18.36
C GLY A 536 -25.54 36.33 -17.47
N TYR A 537 -26.84 36.01 -17.58
CA TYR A 537 -27.42 34.89 -16.85
C TYR A 537 -26.94 33.54 -17.40
N SER A 538 -26.20 32.79 -16.59
CA SER A 538 -25.88 31.40 -16.91
C SER A 538 -27.04 30.49 -16.50
N ILE A 539 -27.54 29.64 -17.39
CA ILE A 539 -28.58 28.64 -17.05
C ILE A 539 -28.01 27.46 -16.26
N SER A 540 -26.70 27.19 -16.39
CA SER A 540 -26.01 26.11 -15.68
C SER A 540 -24.61 26.50 -15.23
N GLU A 541 -24.24 26.07 -14.03
CA GLU A 541 -22.91 26.32 -13.45
C GLU A 541 -22.43 25.09 -12.67
N PRO A 542 -21.11 24.81 -12.67
CA PRO A 542 -20.60 23.58 -12.06
C PRO A 542 -20.80 23.57 -10.54
N ILE A 543 -20.96 22.36 -9.99
CA ILE A 543 -20.98 22.13 -8.54
C ILE A 543 -19.85 21.16 -8.21
N LYS A 544 -19.06 21.48 -7.19
CA LYS A 544 -18.01 20.59 -6.69
C LYS A 544 -18.23 20.30 -5.21
N ILE A 545 -18.35 19.03 -4.86
CA ILE A 545 -18.47 18.55 -3.49
C ILE A 545 -17.20 17.78 -3.15
N GLY A 546 -16.46 18.25 -2.15
CA GLY A 546 -15.21 17.65 -1.68
C GLY A 546 -15.37 16.24 -1.11
N ASN A 547 -14.27 15.67 -0.63
CA ASN A 547 -14.31 14.35 0.00
C ASN A 547 -14.95 14.43 1.39
N HIS A 548 -15.58 13.34 1.82
CA HIS A 548 -16.10 13.19 3.17
C HIS A 548 -17.03 14.34 3.57
N VAL A 549 -17.94 14.75 2.67
CA VAL A 549 -18.96 15.77 2.96
C VAL A 549 -20.25 15.09 3.42
N TRP A 550 -20.87 15.64 4.47
CA TRP A 550 -22.20 15.23 4.91
C TRP A 550 -23.23 16.29 4.54
N ILE A 551 -24.22 15.91 3.74
CA ILE A 551 -25.35 16.78 3.41
C ILE A 551 -26.59 16.31 4.17
N GLY A 552 -27.08 17.13 5.07
CA GLY A 552 -28.25 16.87 5.91
C GLY A 552 -29.54 16.76 5.11
N GLN A 553 -30.53 16.10 5.70
CA GLN A 553 -31.84 15.86 5.06
C GLN A 553 -32.48 17.17 4.58
N GLY A 554 -33.02 17.16 3.35
CA GLY A 554 -33.76 18.28 2.78
C GLY A 554 -32.92 19.49 2.39
N ALA A 555 -31.59 19.43 2.48
CA ALA A 555 -30.74 20.52 2.04
C ALA A 555 -30.75 20.67 0.50
N SER A 556 -30.55 21.89 0.03
CA SER A 556 -30.48 22.23 -1.39
C SER A 556 -29.13 22.85 -1.74
N ILE A 557 -28.42 22.29 -2.71
CA ILE A 557 -27.16 22.79 -3.26
C ILE A 557 -27.43 23.39 -4.63
N LEU A 558 -27.21 24.69 -4.78
CA LEU A 558 -27.46 25.41 -6.03
C LEU A 558 -26.20 25.46 -6.91
N LYS A 559 -26.42 25.81 -8.18
CA LYS A 559 -25.37 25.90 -9.22
C LYS A 559 -24.27 26.88 -8.81
N GLY A 560 -23.04 26.60 -9.24
CA GLY A 560 -21.88 27.47 -9.00
C GLY A 560 -21.19 27.28 -7.65
N VAL A 561 -21.65 26.35 -6.81
CA VAL A 561 -21.13 26.14 -5.45
C VAL A 561 -20.01 25.10 -5.39
N THR A 562 -18.95 25.42 -4.66
CA THR A 562 -17.93 24.49 -4.16
C THR A 562 -18.07 24.25 -2.67
N ILE A 563 -18.20 22.99 -2.27
CA ILE A 563 -18.22 22.54 -0.86
C ILE A 563 -16.88 21.88 -0.53
N GLY A 564 -16.16 22.45 0.43
CA GLY A 564 -14.89 21.94 0.91
C GLY A 564 -15.00 20.55 1.57
N GLU A 565 -13.89 19.83 1.60
CA GLU A 565 -13.83 18.50 2.21
C GLU A 565 -14.20 18.52 3.69
N GLY A 566 -14.80 17.43 4.19
CA GLY A 566 -15.16 17.32 5.60
C GLY A 566 -16.33 18.19 6.06
N ALA A 567 -16.88 19.06 5.19
CA ALA A 567 -17.94 19.98 5.56
C ALA A 567 -19.27 19.27 5.83
N VAL A 568 -20.10 19.88 6.66
CA VAL A 568 -21.46 19.44 6.99
C VAL A 568 -22.45 20.51 6.58
N ILE A 569 -23.41 20.14 5.73
CA ILE A 569 -24.55 20.98 5.39
C ILE A 569 -25.71 20.58 6.30
N ALA A 570 -26.17 21.48 7.16
CA ALA A 570 -27.26 21.22 8.08
C ALA A 570 -28.56 20.88 7.33
N ALA A 571 -29.47 20.16 8.01
CA ALA A 571 -30.76 19.81 7.45
C ALA A 571 -31.56 21.06 7.01
N GLY A 572 -32.22 20.97 5.86
CA GLY A 572 -33.04 22.04 5.30
C GLY A 572 -32.27 23.29 4.81
N ALA A 573 -30.94 23.27 4.81
CA ALA A 573 -30.15 24.43 4.39
C ALA A 573 -30.21 24.68 2.87
N VAL A 574 -30.14 25.94 2.43
CA VAL A 574 -30.04 26.32 1.01
C VAL A 574 -28.68 26.96 0.75
N VAL A 575 -27.78 26.20 0.13
CA VAL A 575 -26.42 26.60 -0.14
C VAL A 575 -26.35 27.33 -1.48
N THR A 576 -26.07 28.63 -1.40
CA THR A 576 -26.01 29.58 -2.54
C THR A 576 -24.60 30.11 -2.79
N LYS A 577 -23.64 29.77 -1.92
CA LYS A 577 -22.24 30.22 -1.97
C LYS A 577 -21.32 29.10 -1.51
N ASP A 578 -20.04 29.22 -1.84
CA ASP A 578 -19.01 28.26 -1.44
C ASP A 578 -18.94 28.05 0.07
N VAL A 579 -18.61 26.81 0.45
CA VAL A 579 -18.50 26.36 1.84
C VAL A 579 -17.08 25.92 2.10
N ALA A 580 -16.46 26.49 3.13
CA ALA A 580 -15.09 26.14 3.50
C ALA A 580 -14.98 24.69 4.01
N PRO A 581 -13.82 24.02 3.82
CA PRO A 581 -13.58 22.68 4.38
C PRO A 581 -13.78 22.65 5.90
N HIS A 582 -14.20 21.51 6.44
CA HIS A 582 -14.34 21.29 7.88
C HIS A 582 -15.20 22.32 8.62
N THR A 583 -16.26 22.79 7.96
CA THR A 583 -17.25 23.70 8.55
C THR A 583 -18.64 23.08 8.58
N VAL A 584 -19.49 23.56 9.48
CA VAL A 584 -20.93 23.34 9.44
C VAL A 584 -21.59 24.61 8.93
N VAL A 585 -22.42 24.51 7.90
CA VAL A 585 -23.28 25.61 7.44
C VAL A 585 -24.75 25.23 7.51
N GLY A 586 -25.63 26.20 7.75
CA GLY A 586 -27.06 25.96 7.74
C GLY A 586 -27.91 27.23 7.61
N GLY A 587 -29.20 27.06 7.36
CA GLY A 587 -30.15 28.15 7.14
C GLY A 587 -30.50 28.40 5.67
N VAL A 588 -31.36 29.40 5.43
CA VAL A 588 -31.84 29.81 4.11
C VAL A 588 -31.69 31.33 3.98
N PRO A 589 -30.63 31.84 3.31
CA PRO A 589 -29.49 31.10 2.76
C PRO A 589 -28.58 30.53 3.86
N ALA A 590 -27.81 29.49 3.51
CA ALA A 590 -26.89 28.85 4.43
C ALA A 590 -25.78 29.80 4.89
N LYS A 591 -25.52 29.83 6.19
CA LYS A 591 -24.45 30.60 6.83
C LYS A 591 -23.59 29.67 7.69
N LEU A 592 -22.35 30.08 7.95
CA LEU A 592 -21.47 29.39 8.88
C LEU A 592 -22.14 29.27 10.26
N ILE A 593 -22.18 28.05 10.78
CA ILE A 593 -22.66 27.71 12.12
C ILE A 593 -21.48 27.33 13.00
N ASN A 594 -20.55 26.54 12.47
CA ASN A 594 -19.40 26.04 13.21
C ASN A 594 -18.21 25.78 12.28
N GLU A 595 -17.01 25.75 12.84
CA GLU A 595 -15.74 25.49 12.15
C GLU A 595 -14.91 24.44 12.90
N GLU A 596 -13.85 23.95 12.26
CA GLU A 596 -12.94 22.93 12.82
C GLU A 596 -13.62 21.61 13.24
N ILE A 597 -14.62 21.19 12.48
CA ILE A 597 -15.38 19.97 12.76
C ILE A 597 -14.87 18.74 11.99
N TYR A 598 -15.08 17.57 12.59
CA TYR A 598 -14.89 16.27 11.96
C TYR A 598 -16.09 15.38 12.26
N TRP A 599 -16.69 14.79 11.23
CA TRP A 599 -17.79 13.83 11.36
C TRP A 599 -17.31 12.43 10.98
N LYS A 600 -17.94 11.40 11.56
CA LYS A 600 -17.59 10.00 11.36
C LYS A 600 -18.79 9.21 10.85
#